data_AF-A0A815VR27-F1
#
_entry.id   AF-A0A815VR27-F1
#
_cell.length_a   1.000
_cell.length_b   1.000
_cell.length_c   1.000
_cell.angle_alpha   90.00
_cell.angle_beta   90.00
_cell.angle_gamma   90.00
#
_symmetry.space_group_name_H-M   'P 1'
#
loop_
_entity.id
_entity.type
_entity.pdbx_description
1 polymer ?
#
loop_
_entity_poly.entity_id
_entity_poly.type
_entity_poly.pdbx_seq_one_letter_code
_entity_poly.pdbx_strand_id
1 'polypeptide(L)'
;MIINKISALAFFKSTEVHQGYDELYLSLPPIFQPLMDYFEDIYVGRRRPNGRATPKCPVELWNIYQRTLDDSMRTNNLPESWHRTFSSVVQFQHPSLWIFIQSLKKRRRKLYSLPNGKSQCW
;
A
#
# COMPACT_ATOMS: atom_id res chain seq x y z
N MET A 1 -10.82 17.16 -2.91
CA MET A 1 -10.44 18.17 -3.92
C MET A 1 -8.93 18.51 -3.94
N ILE A 2 -8.19 18.41 -2.82
CA ILE A 2 -6.70 18.58 -2.81
C ILE A 2 -5.98 17.29 -2.40
N ILE A 3 -6.49 16.57 -1.40
CA ILE A 3 -5.97 15.26 -0.98
C ILE A 3 -5.85 14.31 -2.18
N ASN A 4 -6.87 14.25 -3.04
CA ASN A 4 -6.85 13.41 -4.24
C ASN A 4 -5.73 13.78 -5.22
N LYS A 5 -5.31 15.06 -5.28
CA LYS A 5 -4.19 15.49 -6.15
C LYS A 5 -2.86 14.97 -5.63
N ILE A 6 -2.66 14.98 -4.31
CA ILE A 6 -1.48 14.39 -3.67
C ILE A 6 -1.49 12.87 -3.89
N SER A 7 -2.63 12.22 -3.68
CA SER A 7 -2.78 10.78 -3.95
C SER A 7 -2.54 10.41 -5.41
N ALA A 8 -2.80 11.32 -6.35
CA ALA A 8 -2.54 11.08 -7.78
C ALA A 8 -1.05 10.87 -8.09
N LEU A 9 -0.14 11.41 -7.27
CA LEU A 9 1.31 11.19 -7.44
C LEU A 9 1.71 9.72 -7.37
N ALA A 10 0.93 8.88 -6.67
CA ALA A 10 1.19 7.44 -6.61
C ALA A 10 1.00 6.74 -7.96
N PHE A 11 0.27 7.37 -8.87
CA PHE A 11 0.00 6.88 -10.22
C PHE A 11 0.89 7.53 -11.28
N PHE A 12 1.88 8.33 -10.91
CA PHE A 12 2.86 8.84 -11.88
C PHE A 12 3.93 7.79 -12.12
N LYS A 13 4.59 7.79 -13.28
CA LYS A 13 5.84 7.01 -13.41
C LYS A 13 6.79 7.46 -12.31
N SER A 14 7.53 6.53 -11.71
CA SER A 14 8.46 6.85 -10.61
C SER A 14 9.42 7.99 -10.95
N THR A 15 9.85 8.08 -12.21
CA THR A 15 10.71 9.15 -12.73
C THR A 15 10.04 10.52 -12.81
N GLU A 16 8.71 10.58 -12.92
CA GLU A 16 7.92 11.80 -13.10
C GLU A 16 7.38 12.34 -11.75
N VAL A 17 7.42 11.53 -10.68
CA VAL A 17 6.89 11.89 -9.35
C VAL A 17 7.48 13.21 -8.82
N HIS A 18 8.79 13.40 -8.96
CA HIS A 18 9.45 14.62 -8.50
C HIS A 18 8.95 15.88 -9.22
N GLN A 19 8.77 15.79 -10.54
CA GLN A 19 8.26 16.90 -11.34
C GLN A 19 6.80 17.18 -10.99
N GLY A 20 5.97 16.14 -10.91
CA GLY A 20 4.56 16.27 -10.53
C GLY A 20 4.37 16.88 -9.15
N TYR A 21 5.24 16.55 -8.19
CA TYR A 21 5.25 17.19 -6.87
C TYR A 21 5.57 18.68 -6.96
N ASP A 22 6.63 19.07 -7.69
CA ASP A 22 7.04 20.47 -7.83
C ASP A 22 5.93 21.33 -8.48
N GLU A 23 5.27 20.81 -9.52
CA GLU A 23 4.12 21.46 -10.17
C GLU A 23 2.92 21.58 -9.21
N LEU A 24 2.62 20.51 -8.45
CA LEU A 24 1.54 20.53 -7.48
C LEU A 24 1.79 21.55 -6.36
N TYR A 25 3.02 21.62 -5.85
CA TYR A 25 3.46 22.55 -4.81
C TYR A 25 3.21 24.01 -5.21
N LEU A 26 3.53 24.36 -6.45
CA LEU A 26 3.34 25.70 -7.01
C LEU A 26 1.85 26.02 -7.29
N SER A 27 1.05 25.01 -7.60
CA SER A 27 -0.37 25.18 -7.93
C SER A 27 -1.28 25.36 -6.71
N LEU A 28 -0.81 25.01 -5.50
CA LEU A 28 -1.64 24.98 -4.30
C LEU A 28 -1.56 26.29 -3.50
N PRO A 29 -2.67 26.73 -2.87
CA PRO A 29 -2.65 27.90 -2.00
C PRO A 29 -1.68 27.74 -0.81
N PRO A 30 -1.08 28.84 -0.31
CA PRO A 30 -0.09 28.81 0.78
C PRO A 30 -0.51 28.04 2.04
N ILE A 31 -1.81 27.97 2.33
CA ILE A 31 -2.35 27.23 3.48
C ILE A 31 -2.02 25.73 3.45
N PHE A 32 -1.73 25.16 2.27
CA PHE A 32 -1.38 23.74 2.13
C PHE A 32 0.12 23.48 2.17
N GLN A 33 0.96 24.51 2.24
CA GLN A 33 2.42 24.33 2.25
C GLN A 33 2.92 23.48 3.41
N PRO A 34 2.42 23.59 4.66
CA PRO A 34 2.83 22.70 5.73
C PRO A 34 2.57 21.21 5.44
N LEU A 35 1.47 20.91 4.73
CA LEU A 35 1.15 19.55 4.31
C LEU A 35 2.08 19.06 3.20
N MET A 36 2.36 19.92 2.23
CA MET A 36 3.27 19.60 1.13
C MET A 36 4.70 19.41 1.63
N ASP A 37 5.18 20.29 2.51
CA ASP A 37 6.46 20.19 3.18
C ASP A 37 6.62 18.87 3.94
N TYR A 38 5.59 18.48 4.70
CA TYR A 38 5.55 17.17 5.35
C TYR A 38 5.63 16.03 4.32
N PHE A 39 4.83 16.10 3.25
CA PHE A 39 4.84 15.08 2.20
C PHE A 39 6.21 14.99 1.52
N GLU A 40 6.88 16.13 1.31
CA GLU A 40 8.24 16.18 0.77
C GLU A 40 9.22 15.46 1.68
N ASP A 41 9.22 15.77 2.97
CA ASP A 41 10.17 15.21 3.93
C ASP A 41 10.00 13.69 4.10
N ILE A 42 8.77 13.19 3.99
CA ILE A 42 8.47 11.78 4.20
C ILE A 42 8.59 10.96 2.91
N TYR A 43 8.08 11.45 1.77
CA TYR A 43 7.81 10.61 0.60
C TYR A 43 8.59 10.98 -0.68
N VAL A 44 9.03 12.24 -0.83
CA VAL A 44 9.64 12.75 -2.08
C VAL A 44 11.13 13.05 -1.91
N GLY A 45 11.51 13.61 -0.76
CA GLY A 45 12.85 14.09 -0.46
C GLY A 45 13.06 15.54 -0.87
N ARG A 46 13.49 16.38 0.09
CA ARG A 46 13.80 17.80 -0.13
C ARG A 46 14.82 18.01 -1.24
N ARG A 47 14.61 19.04 -2.07
CA ARG A 47 15.60 19.46 -3.06
C ARG A 47 16.84 20.07 -2.37
N ARG A 48 18.03 19.61 -2.77
CA ARG A 48 19.35 20.09 -2.32
C ARG A 48 20.23 20.42 -3.53
N PRO A 49 21.36 21.14 -3.35
CA PRO A 49 22.27 21.46 -4.46
C PRO A 49 22.79 20.23 -5.22
N ASN A 50 22.99 19.11 -4.52
CA ASN A 50 23.55 17.88 -5.09
C ASN A 50 22.47 16.84 -5.46
N GLY A 51 21.21 17.26 -5.62
CA GLY A 51 20.06 16.38 -5.88
C GLY A 51 19.03 16.39 -4.75
N ARG A 52 18.14 15.41 -4.71
CA ARG A 52 17.15 15.30 -3.62
C ARG A 52 17.70 14.53 -2.42
N ALA A 53 17.26 14.91 -1.23
CA ALA A 53 17.48 14.14 -0.02
C ALA A 53 16.80 12.78 -0.12
N THR A 54 17.33 11.76 0.54
CA THR A 54 16.64 10.47 0.66
C THR A 54 15.39 10.63 1.52
N PRO A 55 14.18 10.34 1.00
CA PRO A 55 12.95 10.37 1.80
C PRO A 55 12.92 9.23 2.82
N LYS A 56 12.11 9.38 3.88
CA LYS A 56 11.90 8.31 4.88
C LYS A 56 11.13 7.11 4.30
N CYS A 57 10.29 7.36 3.31
CA CYS A 57 9.52 6.36 2.57
C CYS A 57 9.79 6.54 1.06
N PRO A 58 10.75 5.79 0.50
CA PRO A 58 11.10 5.86 -0.93
C PRO A 58 9.91 5.64 -1.87
N VAL A 59 9.96 6.29 -3.04
CA VAL A 59 8.90 6.26 -4.07
C VAL A 59 8.54 4.83 -4.45
N GLU A 60 9.51 3.94 -4.51
CA GLU A 60 9.36 2.53 -4.88
C GLU A 60 8.43 1.76 -3.93
N LEU A 61 8.28 2.21 -2.68
CA LEU A 61 7.44 1.54 -1.69
C LEU A 61 5.96 1.89 -1.83
N TRP A 62 5.65 3.13 -2.23
CA TRP A 62 4.28 3.66 -2.23
C TRP A 62 3.73 3.92 -3.64
N ASN A 63 4.57 3.95 -4.67
CA ASN A 63 4.14 4.09 -6.04
C ASN A 63 3.41 2.83 -6.53
N ILE A 64 2.32 3.05 -7.28
CA ILE A 64 1.44 1.99 -7.78
C ILE A 64 1.28 2.05 -9.30
N TYR A 65 2.07 2.87 -10.01
CA TYR A 65 1.98 3.01 -11.46
C TYR A 65 2.17 1.66 -12.18
N GLN A 66 3.32 1.00 -11.95
CA GLN A 66 3.61 -0.30 -12.57
C GLN A 66 2.57 -1.35 -12.15
N ARG A 67 2.22 -1.40 -10.86
CA ARG A 67 1.18 -2.31 -10.34
C ARG A 67 -0.17 -2.15 -11.02
N THR A 68 -0.52 -0.93 -11.39
CA THR A 68 -1.77 -0.61 -12.10
C THR A 68 -1.70 -1.05 -13.55
N LEU A 69 -0.54 -0.90 -14.21
CA LEU A 69 -0.33 -1.41 -15.57
C LEU A 69 -0.33 -2.94 -15.62
N ASP A 70 0.26 -3.58 -14.62
CA ASP A 70 0.39 -5.03 -14.51
C ASP A 70 -0.91 -5.73 -14.08
N ASP A 71 -1.99 -4.97 -13.83
CA ASP A 71 -3.23 -5.43 -13.20
C ASP A 71 -2.99 -6.29 -11.94
N SER A 72 -1.91 -5.98 -11.22
CA SER A 72 -1.51 -6.73 -10.05
C SER A 72 -2.52 -6.53 -8.92
N MET A 73 -2.74 -7.56 -8.10
CA MET A 73 -3.62 -7.46 -6.94
C MET A 73 -3.22 -6.25 -6.09
N ARG A 74 -4.18 -5.35 -5.83
CA ARG A 74 -4.01 -4.30 -4.82
C ARG A 74 -3.58 -4.95 -3.51
N THR A 75 -2.60 -4.35 -2.84
CA THR A 75 -1.91 -4.93 -1.67
C THR A 75 -2.88 -5.36 -0.55
N ASN A 76 -4.10 -4.83 -0.51
CA ASN A 76 -5.14 -5.21 0.43
C ASN A 76 -6.00 -6.40 -0.01
N ASN A 77 -6.19 -6.67 -1.31
CA ASN A 77 -7.12 -7.70 -1.78
C ASN A 77 -6.76 -9.08 -1.25
N LEU A 78 -5.47 -9.41 -1.25
CA LEU A 78 -4.96 -10.70 -0.83
C LEU A 78 -5.07 -10.89 0.71
N PRO A 79 -4.57 -9.97 1.56
CA PRO A 79 -4.84 -9.99 2.99
C PRO A 79 -6.33 -9.91 3.35
N GLU A 80 -7.13 -9.10 2.66
CA GLU A 80 -8.58 -8.97 2.90
C GLU A 80 -9.32 -10.25 2.53
N SER A 81 -9.00 -10.88 1.39
CA SER A 81 -9.55 -12.18 0.99
C SER A 81 -9.15 -13.26 1.99
N TRP A 82 -7.87 -13.28 2.40
CA TRP A 82 -7.40 -14.20 3.43
C TRP A 82 -8.13 -13.99 4.75
N HIS A 83 -8.25 -12.73 5.20
CA HIS A 83 -8.94 -12.36 6.43
C HIS A 83 -10.42 -12.73 6.36
N ARG A 84 -11.12 -12.40 5.28
CA ARG A 84 -12.53 -12.78 5.05
C ARG A 84 -12.71 -14.29 5.11
N THR A 85 -11.84 -15.04 4.44
CA THR A 85 -11.87 -16.52 4.47
C THR A 85 -11.48 -17.07 5.84
N PHE A 86 -10.67 -16.37 6.61
CA PHE A 86 -10.28 -16.78 7.97
C PHE A 86 -11.42 -16.51 8.96
N SER A 87 -12.03 -15.32 8.91
CA SER A 87 -13.20 -14.95 9.71
C SER A 87 -14.37 -15.89 9.45
N SER A 88 -14.60 -16.34 8.21
CA SER A 88 -15.66 -17.32 7.92
C SER A 88 -15.40 -18.70 8.54
N VAL A 89 -14.14 -19.05 8.82
CA VAL A 89 -13.73 -20.30 9.48
C VAL A 89 -13.81 -20.18 11.01
N VAL A 90 -13.45 -19.02 11.56
CA VAL A 90 -13.47 -18.78 13.00
C VAL A 90 -14.89 -18.53 13.52
N GLN A 91 -15.76 -17.90 12.72
CA GLN A 91 -17.19 -17.63 13.03
C GLN A 91 -17.46 -16.87 14.35
N PHE A 92 -16.44 -16.29 14.98
CA PHE A 92 -16.56 -15.45 16.18
C PHE A 92 -15.81 -14.14 15.98
N GLN A 93 -16.40 -13.04 16.44
CA GLN A 93 -15.83 -11.70 16.32
C GLN A 93 -14.60 -11.50 17.22
N HIS A 94 -14.56 -12.18 18.37
CA HIS A 94 -13.48 -12.08 19.36
C HIS A 94 -13.07 -13.48 19.87
N PRO A 95 -12.37 -14.30 19.06
CA PRO A 95 -11.89 -15.60 19.50
C PRO A 95 -10.86 -15.44 20.62
N SER A 96 -10.88 -16.33 21.62
CA SER A 96 -9.77 -16.43 22.57
C SER A 96 -8.47 -16.79 21.83
N LEU A 97 -7.32 -16.43 22.39
CA LEU A 97 -6.01 -16.74 21.80
C LEU A 97 -5.87 -18.23 21.47
N TRP A 98 -6.42 -19.09 22.33
CA TRP A 98 -6.43 -20.53 22.11
C TRP A 98 -7.25 -20.93 20.87
N ILE A 99 -8.49 -20.43 20.73
CA ILE A 99 -9.34 -20.70 19.56
C ILE A 99 -8.69 -20.17 18.28
N PHE A 100 -8.06 -19.00 18.34
CA PHE A 100 -7.33 -18.41 17.22
C PHE A 100 -6.18 -19.32 16.75
N ILE A 101 -5.32 -19.78 17.67
CA ILE A 101 -4.20 -20.67 17.36
C ILE A 101 -4.71 -22.01 16.79
N GLN A 102 -5.77 -22.58 17.35
CA GLN A 102 -6.35 -23.83 16.83
C GLN A 102 -6.89 -23.65 15.41
N SER A 103 -7.53 -22.52 15.14
CA SER A 103 -8.08 -22.19 13.82
C SER A 103 -6.99 -22.02 12.76
N LEU A 104 -5.87 -21.36 13.12
CA LEU A 104 -4.69 -21.27 12.26
C LEU A 104 -4.10 -22.67 11.94
N LYS A 105 -3.93 -23.53 12.96
CA LYS A 105 -3.44 -24.90 12.77
C LYS A 105 -4.36 -25.74 11.88
N LYS A 106 -5.69 -25.58 12.00
CA LYS A 106 -6.70 -26.27 11.18
C LYS A 106 -6.62 -25.83 9.72
N ARG A 107 -6.54 -24.52 9.45
CA ARG A 107 -6.39 -23.97 8.10
C ARG A 107 -5.10 -24.43 7.43
N ARG A 108 -3.98 -24.41 8.17
CA ARG A 108 -2.68 -24.89 7.69
C ARG A 108 -2.72 -26.36 7.27
N ARG A 109 -3.32 -27.24 8.08
CA ARG A 109 -3.52 -28.65 7.72
C ARG A 109 -4.35 -28.82 6.45
N LYS A 110 -5.44 -28.06 6.32
CA LYS A 110 -6.29 -28.09 5.12
C LYS A 110 -5.49 -27.70 3.88
N LEU A 111 -4.64 -26.68 3.98
CA LEU A 111 -3.78 -26.22 2.88
C LEU A 111 -2.80 -27.31 2.43
N TYR A 112 -2.14 -28.00 3.37
CA TYR A 112 -1.21 -29.10 3.06
C TYR A 112 -1.89 -30.42 2.67
N SER A 113 -3.20 -30.55 2.88
CA SER A 113 -3.99 -31.70 2.41
C SER A 113 -4.53 -31.53 0.99
N LEU A 114 -4.36 -30.36 0.36
CA LEU A 114 -4.73 -30.14 -1.03
C LEU A 114 -3.66 -30.74 -1.96
N PRO A 115 -4.05 -31.39 -3.08
CA PRO A 115 -3.09 -31.88 -4.07
C PRO A 115 -2.31 -30.70 -4.67
N ASN A 116 -0.99 -30.89 -4.85
CA ASN A 116 -0.09 -29.91 -5.45
C ASN A 116 -0.66 -29.42 -6.80
N GLY A 117 -0.92 -28.11 -6.91
CA GLY A 117 -1.36 -27.47 -8.15
C GLY A 117 -2.70 -26.75 -8.10
N LYS A 118 -3.44 -26.76 -6.97
CA LYS A 118 -4.60 -25.87 -6.78
C LYS A 118 -4.32 -24.83 -5.70
N SER A 119 -3.74 -23.71 -6.11
CA SER A 119 -3.98 -22.45 -5.39
C SER A 119 -5.50 -22.23 -5.36
N GLN A 120 -6.09 -22.14 -4.17
CA GLN A 120 -7.43 -21.59 -4.07
C GLN A 120 -7.38 -20.20 -4.69
N CYS A 121 -8.08 -20.01 -5.80
CA CYS A 121 -8.30 -18.69 -6.38
C CYS A 121 -8.79 -17.78 -5.25
N TRP A 122 -8.05 -16.69 -5.07
CA TRP A 122 -8.22 -15.70 -4.02
C TRP A 122 -9.51 -14.90 -4.18
#